data_AF-A0A6H9SZG5-F1
#
_entry.id   AF-A0A6H9SZG5-F1
#
_cell.length_a   1.000
_cell.length_b   1.000
_cell.length_c   1.000
_cell.angle_alpha   90.00
_cell.angle_beta   90.00
_cell.angle_gamma   90.00
#
_symmetry.space_group_name_H-M   'P 1'
#
loop_
_entity.id
_entity.type
_entity.pdbx_description
1 polymer ?
#
loop_
_entity_poly.entity_id
_entity_poly.type
_entity_poly.pdbx_seq_one_letter_code
_entity_poly.pdbx_strand_id
1 'polypeptide(L)' 'MVAATPTKIDLATEIYKRMRTVKDVTRKDIVEKFIAEVKLTKAGASTYYQLIKDKHEPMSKK' A
#
# COMPACT_ATOMS: atom_id res chain seq x y z
N MET A 1 -20.53 -3.52 -16.88
CA MET A 1 -19.06 -3.62 -16.92
C MET A 1 -18.51 -2.26 -16.54
N VAL A 2 -18.02 -2.06 -15.31
CA VAL A 2 -17.34 -0.82 -14.93
C VAL A 2 -15.95 -1.24 -14.48
N ALA A 3 -14.96 -1.05 -15.34
CA ALA A 3 -13.57 -1.08 -14.91
C ALA A 3 -13.44 0.01 -13.86
N ALA A 4 -13.32 -0.39 -12.59
CA ALA A 4 -13.05 0.55 -11.52
C ALA A 4 -11.74 1.25 -11.90
N THR A 5 -11.83 2.54 -12.26
CA THR A 5 -10.64 3.36 -12.48
C THR A 5 -9.75 3.15 -11.26
N PRO A 6 -8.52 2.63 -11.43
CA PRO A 6 -7.70 2.24 -10.31
C PRO A 6 -7.50 3.47 -9.43
N THR A 7 -8.08 3.41 -8.23
CA THR A 7 -7.98 4.50 -7.27
C THR A 7 -6.60 4.47 -6.64
N LYS A 8 -6.18 5.59 -6.05
CA LYS A 8 -4.89 5.70 -5.37
C LYS A 8 -4.65 4.54 -4.38
N ILE A 9 -5.72 4.06 -3.72
CA ILE A 9 -5.66 2.96 -2.75
C ILE A 9 -5.39 1.62 -3.43
N ASP A 10 -5.93 1.42 -4.64
CA ASP A 10 -5.77 0.20 -5.42
C ASP A 10 -4.32 0.07 -5.92
N LEU A 11 -3.77 1.15 -6.46
CA LEU A 11 -2.36 1.25 -6.86
C LEU A 11 -1.42 1.00 -5.68
N ALA A 12 -1.69 1.63 -4.53
CA ALA A 12 -0.92 1.40 -3.32
C ALA A 12 -1.02 -0.07 -2.84
N THR A 13 -2.18 -0.70 -2.99
CA THR A 13 -2.38 -2.12 -2.62
C THR A 13 -1.58 -3.07 -3.50
N GLU A 14 -1.56 -2.82 -4.81
CA GLU A 14 -0.74 -3.56 -5.77
C GLU A 14 0.75 -3.46 -5.44
N ILE A 15 1.23 -2.26 -5.11
CA ILE A 15 2.62 -2.03 -4.70
C ILE A 15 2.92 -2.75 -3.38
N TYR A 16 2.02 -2.72 -2.40
CA TYR A 16 2.19 -3.43 -1.13
C TYR A 16 2.32 -4.94 -1.34
N LYS A 17 1.47 -5.53 -2.17
CA LYS A 17 1.52 -6.97 -2.50
C LYS A 17 2.83 -7.35 -3.17
N ARG A 18 3.27 -6.58 -4.17
CA ARG A 18 4.57 -6.80 -4.84
C ARG A 18 5.73 -6.65 -3.85
N MET A 19 5.72 -5.61 -3.04
CA MET A 19 6.78 -5.34 -2.06
C MET A 19 6.84 -6.43 -0.98
N ARG A 20 5.71 -6.98 -0.53
CA ARG A 20 5.69 -8.07 0.47
C ARG A 20 6.32 -9.38 -0.04
N THR A 21 6.43 -9.57 -1.36
CA THR A 21 7.18 -10.70 -1.95
C THR A 21 8.69 -10.48 -2.00
N VAL A 22 9.15 -9.25 -1.77
CA VAL A 22 10.58 -8.93 -1.68
C VAL A 22 11.05 -9.17 -0.24
N LYS A 23 12.03 -10.05 -0.09
CA LYS A 23 12.72 -10.28 1.19
C LYS A 23 13.52 -9.01 1.53
N ASP A 24 13.41 -8.52 2.76
CA ASP A 24 14.04 -7.28 3.27
C ASP A 24 13.36 -5.95 2.92
N VAL A 25 12.13 -5.98 2.39
CA VAL A 25 11.37 -4.74 2.21
C VAL A 25 10.99 -4.13 3.56
N THR A 26 11.34 -2.86 3.75
CA THR A 26 10.99 -2.11 4.95
C THR A 26 9.72 -1.28 4.74
N ARG A 27 9.05 -0.89 5.84
CA ARG A 27 7.94 0.08 5.76
C ARG A 27 8.36 1.35 5.01
N LYS A 28 9.60 1.79 5.18
CA LYS A 28 10.14 2.99 4.54
C LYS A 28 10.17 2.83 3.02
N ASP A 29 10.70 1.71 2.51
CA ASP A 29 10.68 1.38 1.08
C ASP A 29 9.28 1.40 0.48
N ILE A 30 8.31 0.77 1.17
CA ILE A 30 6.93 0.72 0.68
C ILE A 30 6.33 2.12 0.62
N VAL A 31 6.55 2.95 1.65
CA VAL A 31 6.07 4.33 1.71
C VAL A 31 6.73 5.19 0.61
N GLU A 32 8.03 5.04 0.37
CA GLU A 32 8.72 5.74 -0.74
C GLU A 32 8.19 5.30 -2.11
N LYS A 33 7.89 4.01 -2.28
CA LYS A 33 7.27 3.50 -3.50
C LYS A 33 5.87 4.06 -3.72
N PHE A 34 5.08 4.22 -2.65
CA PHE A 34 3.76 4.84 -2.73
C PHE A 34 3.84 6.32 -3.12
N ILE A 35 4.84 7.05 -2.62
CA ILE A 35 5.08 8.44 -3.02
C ILE A 35 5.45 8.50 -4.51
N ALA A 36 6.32 7.62 -4.99
CA ALA A 36 6.77 7.61 -6.38
C ALA A 36 5.64 7.23 -7.37
N GLU A 37 4.95 6.12 -7.12
CA GLU A 37 3.96 5.57 -8.07
C GLU A 37 2.58 6.22 -7.95
N VAL A 38 2.12 6.46 -6.71
CA VAL A 38 0.78 7.00 -6.43
C VAL A 38 0.80 8.53 -6.33
N LYS A 39 2.00 9.15 -6.41
CA LYS A 39 2.22 10.59 -6.21
C LYS A 39 1.59 11.08 -4.91
N LEU A 40 1.65 10.24 -3.87
CA LEU A 40 1.16 10.58 -2.54
C LEU A 40 2.20 11.43 -1.80
N THR A 41 1.74 12.23 -0.85
CA THR A 41 2.63 12.87 0.12
C THR A 41 3.13 11.84 1.13
N LYS A 42 4.26 12.09 1.80
CA LYS A 42 4.80 11.19 2.83
C LYS A 42 3.78 10.84 3.92
N ALA A 43 2.94 11.81 4.30
CA ALA A 43 1.82 11.61 5.21
C ALA A 43 0.74 10.71 4.59
N GLY A 44 0.32 10.99 3.35
CA GLY A 44 -0.67 10.18 2.64
C GLY A 44 -0.22 8.73 2.41
N ALA A 45 1.03 8.52 2.00
CA ALA A 45 1.62 7.21 1.81
C ALA A 45 1.68 6.42 3.14
N SER A 46 1.98 7.08 4.25
CA SER A 46 1.97 6.45 5.59
C SER A 46 0.56 6.02 6.01
N THR A 47 -0.45 6.86 5.77
CA THR A 47 -1.87 6.51 5.99
C THR A 47 -2.29 5.34 5.13
N TYR A 48 -1.94 5.35 3.84
CA TYR A 48 -2.29 4.29 2.89
C TYR A 48 -1.64 2.98 3.28
N TYR A 49 -0.36 3.00 3.66
CA TYR A 49 0.34 1.81 4.15
C TYR A 49 -0.38 1.19 5.35
N GLN A 50 -0.80 1.99 6.33
CA GLN A 50 -1.55 1.49 7.48
C GLN A 50 -2.89 0.90 7.08
N LEU A 51 -3.67 1.58 6.23
CA LEU A 51 -4.98 1.08 5.79
C LEU A 51 -4.86 -0.24 5.01
N ILE A 52 -3.87 -0.34 4.13
CA ILE A 52 -3.64 -1.54 3.31
C ILE A 52 -3.15 -2.68 4.18
N LYS A 53 -2.19 -2.41 5.07
CA LYS A 53 -1.69 -3.39 6.05
C LYS A 53 -2.84 -3.90 6.93
N ASP A 54 -3.65 -3.02 7.49
CA ASP A 54 -4.79 -3.38 8.36
C ASP A 54 -5.82 -4.25 7.62
N LYS A 55 -6.12 -3.93 6.35
CA LYS A 55 -6.98 -4.75 5.49
C LYS A 55 -6.40 -6.13 5.14
N HIS A 56 -5.08 -6.22 4.93
CA HIS A 56 -4.41 -7.43 4.44
C HIS A 56 -3.87 -8.34 5.54
N GLU A 57 -3.54 -7.77 6.69
CA GLU A 57 -3.27 -8.49 7.92
C GLU A 57 -4.41 -8.13 8.88
N PRO A 58 -5.66 -8.58 8.63
CA PRO A 58 -6.71 -8.46 9.62
C PRO A 58 -6.18 -9.20 10.83
N MET A 59 -5.76 -8.43 11.83
CA MET A 59 -5.26 -8.93 13.09
C MET A 59 -6.28 -9.95 13.55
N SER A 60 -5.88 -11.23 13.58
CA SER A 60 -6.67 -12.34 14.09
C SER A 60 -7.32 -11.86 15.37
N LYS A 61 -8.62 -11.60 15.28
CA LYS A 61 -9.42 -11.07 16.38
C LYS A 61 -9.35 -12.13 17.47
N LYS A 62 -8.62 -11.82 18.54
CA LYS A 62 -8.65 -12.57 19.79
C LYS A 62 -9.94 -12.24 20.52
#